data_AF-A0A2R4VYK8-F1
#
_entry.id   AF-A0A2R4VYK8-F1
#
_cell.length_a   1.000
_cell.length_b   1.000
_cell.length_c   1.000
_cell.angle_alpha   90.00
_cell.angle_beta   90.00
_cell.angle_gamma   90.00
#
_symmetry.space_group_name_H-M   'P 1'
#
loop_
_entity.id
_entity.type
_entity.pdbx_description
1 polymer ?
#
loop_
_entity_poly.entity_id
_entity_poly.type
_entity_poly.pdbx_seq_one_letter_code
_entity_poly.pdbx_strand_id
1 'polypeptide(L)'
;MITNQRGIAKRLMSEEDLQKIHNFMQDSLQKSAAKIDKIFYCPHDISDNCECRKPKPGMIVRALNELERDGVSINVPKYLIGDSESDMQTAKNAGITGLKIGKENKEFKNLYQAVKYLLKISS
;
A
#
# COMPACT_ATOMS: atom_id res chain seq x y z
N MET A 1 4.48 1.24 -1.32
CA MET A 1 3.62 0.10 -0.90
C MET A 1 3.28 0.25 0.58
N ILE A 2 2.05 -0.09 1.00
CA ILE A 2 1.63 -0.13 2.41
C ILE A 2 1.04 -1.51 2.74
N THR A 3 1.30 -2.07 3.92
CA THR A 3 0.80 -3.42 4.29
C THR A 3 0.58 -3.62 5.79
N ASN A 4 -0.42 -4.44 6.16
CA ASN A 4 -0.64 -4.85 7.55
C ASN A 4 0.08 -6.20 7.78
N GLN A 5 1.08 -6.24 8.66
CA GLN A 5 1.91 -7.42 8.93
C GLN A 5 1.72 -7.91 10.38
N ARG A 6 0.47 -8.27 10.70
CA ARG A 6 0.06 -8.78 12.04
C ARG A 6 0.86 -10.01 12.48
N GLY A 7 1.49 -10.73 11.56
CA GLY A 7 2.36 -11.87 11.86
C GLY A 7 3.47 -11.52 12.87
N ILE A 8 3.96 -10.28 12.85
CA ILE A 8 4.98 -9.79 13.78
C ILE A 8 4.44 -9.73 15.21
N ALA A 9 3.31 -9.05 15.45
CA ALA A 9 2.68 -9.01 16.77
C ALA A 9 2.31 -10.41 17.30
N LYS A 10 1.97 -11.34 16.39
CA LYS A 10 1.70 -12.75 16.74
C LYS A 10 2.95 -13.60 16.96
N ARG A 11 4.16 -13.05 16.80
CA ARG A 11 5.45 -13.78 16.83
C ARG A 11 5.51 -14.95 15.85
N LEU A 12 4.75 -14.87 14.75
CA LEU A 12 4.79 -15.84 13.65
C LEU A 12 5.96 -15.56 12.69
N MET A 13 6.50 -14.34 12.74
CA MET A 13 7.67 -13.91 12.01
C MET A 13 8.34 -12.75 12.75
N SER A 14 9.65 -12.58 12.58
CA SER A 14 10.37 -11.39 13.03
C SER A 14 10.31 -10.26 11.99
N GLU A 15 10.75 -9.06 12.38
CA GLU A 15 10.96 -7.97 11.41
C GLU A 15 12.08 -8.31 10.41
N GLU A 16 13.09 -9.08 10.83
CA GLU A 16 14.15 -9.54 9.94
C GLU A 16 13.61 -10.50 8.86
N ASP A 17 12.69 -11.39 9.23
CA ASP A 17 12.02 -12.28 8.27
C ASP A 17 11.19 -11.47 7.27
N LEU A 18 10.49 -10.44 7.75
CA LEU A 18 9.75 -9.53 6.88
C LEU A 18 10.70 -8.81 5.91
N GLN A 19 11.85 -8.36 6.40
CA GLN A 19 12.86 -7.70 5.57
C GLN A 19 13.40 -8.64 4.48
N LYS A 20 13.64 -9.92 4.80
CA LYS A 20 14.05 -10.94 3.81
C LYS A 20 12.99 -11.10 2.72
N ILE A 21 11.71 -11.15 3.08
CA ILE A 21 10.59 -11.22 2.12
C ILE A 21 10.54 -9.96 1.24
N HIS A 22 10.66 -8.77 1.83
CA HIS A 22 10.67 -7.52 1.08
C HIS A 22 11.85 -7.42 0.12
N ASN A 23 13.05 -7.84 0.53
CA ASN A 23 14.23 -7.87 -0.33
C ASN A 23 14.03 -8.81 -1.52
N PHE A 24 13.57 -10.04 -1.26
CA PHE A 24 13.26 -10.99 -2.33
C PHE A 24 12.22 -10.45 -3.33
N MET A 25 11.17 -9.77 -2.83
CA MET A 25 10.18 -9.12 -3.66
C MET A 25 10.81 -8.02 -4.54
N GLN A 26 11.63 -7.15 -3.97
CA GLN A 26 12.30 -6.07 -4.71
C GLN A 26 13.26 -6.62 -5.77
N ASP A 27 14.08 -7.62 -5.42
CA ASP A 27 14.99 -8.27 -6.37
C ASP A 27 14.24 -8.92 -7.53
N SER A 28 13.07 -9.50 -7.25
CA SER A 28 12.21 -10.10 -8.27
C SER A 28 11.60 -9.04 -9.20
N LEU A 29 11.22 -7.87 -8.67
CA LEU A 29 10.71 -6.76 -9.47
C LEU A 29 11.81 -6.12 -10.33
N GLN A 30 13.03 -6.00 -9.80
CA GLN A 30 14.16 -5.42 -10.52
C GLN A 30 14.51 -6.20 -11.79
N LYS A 31 14.34 -7.53 -11.80
CA LYS A 31 14.49 -8.37 -13.00
C LYS A 31 13.58 -7.94 -14.16
N SER A 32 12.48 -7.24 -13.86
CA SER A 32 11.52 -6.70 -14.81
C SER A 32 11.60 -5.16 -14.91
N ALA A 33 12.72 -4.56 -14.50
CA ALA A 33 12.91 -3.11 -14.44
C ALA A 33 11.82 -2.35 -13.63
N ALA A 34 11.19 -3.04 -12.68
CA ALA A 34 10.21 -2.47 -11.77
C ALA A 34 10.83 -2.25 -10.39
N LYS A 35 10.35 -1.24 -9.67
CA LYS A 35 10.82 -0.89 -8.33
C LYS A 35 9.64 -0.40 -7.49
N ILE A 36 9.65 -0.74 -6.21
CA ILE A 36 8.83 -0.07 -5.20
C ILE A 36 9.73 0.92 -4.45
N ASP A 37 9.43 2.21 -4.50
CA ASP A 37 10.33 3.20 -3.89
C ASP A 37 10.40 3.10 -2.38
N LYS A 38 9.25 2.91 -1.73
CA LYS A 38 9.15 2.79 -0.27
C LYS A 38 8.12 1.74 0.14
N ILE A 39 8.40 1.02 1.20
CA ILE A 39 7.50 0.05 1.82
C ILE A 39 7.23 0.50 3.25
N PHE A 40 5.96 0.74 3.56
CA PHE A 40 5.49 1.01 4.91
C PHE A 40 4.69 -0.19 5.40
N TYR A 41 4.90 -0.61 6.64
CA TYR A 41 4.13 -1.71 7.21
C TYR A 41 3.70 -1.41 8.64
N CYS A 42 2.58 -2.01 9.03
CA CYS A 42 2.12 -2.03 10.41
C CYS A 42 2.39 -3.40 11.03
N PRO A 43 3.29 -3.52 12.04
CA PRO A 43 3.58 -4.79 12.70
C PRO A 43 2.54 -5.17 13.77
N HIS A 44 1.70 -4.21 14.19
CA HIS A 44 0.80 -4.30 15.34
C HIS A 44 -0.41 -5.23 15.15
N ASP A 45 -0.92 -5.74 16.28
CA ASP A 45 -2.23 -6.38 16.36
C ASP A 45 -3.37 -5.34 16.33
N ILE A 46 -4.60 -5.81 16.19
CA ILE A 46 -5.84 -5.05 16.24
C ILE A 46 -6.03 -4.42 17.63
N SER A 47 -5.66 -5.14 18.70
CA SER A 47 -5.78 -4.68 20.09
C SER A 47 -4.89 -3.50 20.43
N ASP A 48 -3.77 -3.32 19.73
CA ASP A 48 -2.78 -2.29 20.04
C ASP A 48 -3.29 -0.87 19.70
N ASN A 49 -4.41 -0.77 18.96
CA ASN A 49 -5.04 0.48 18.55
C ASN A 49 -4.06 1.51 17.95
N CYS A 50 -2.97 1.05 17.32
CA CYS A 50 -1.97 1.94 16.72
C CYS A 50 -2.58 2.80 15.59
N GLU A 51 -1.93 3.89 15.23
CA GLU A 51 -2.40 4.81 14.17
C GLU A 51 -2.04 4.37 12.75
N CYS A 52 -1.13 3.40 12.60
CA CYS A 52 -0.62 2.98 11.29
C CYS A 52 -1.45 1.86 10.63
N ARG A 53 -2.14 1.01 11.40
CA ARG A 53 -2.86 -0.16 10.87
C ARG A 53 -4.03 0.25 9.99
N LYS A 54 -4.11 -0.27 8.76
CA LYS A 54 -5.32 -0.14 7.93
C LYS A 54 -6.53 -0.71 8.67
N PRO A 55 -7.68 -0.01 8.73
CA PRO A 55 -8.11 1.05 7.82
C PRO A 55 -7.69 2.49 8.20
N LYS A 56 -6.85 2.70 9.23
CA LYS A 56 -6.36 4.04 9.55
C LYS A 56 -5.39 4.54 8.47
N PRO A 57 -5.35 5.86 8.21
CA PRO A 57 -4.55 6.42 7.12
C PRO A 57 -3.07 6.62 7.49
N GLY A 58 -2.62 6.25 8.70
CA GLY A 58 -1.31 6.62 9.22
C GLY A 58 -0.13 6.23 8.32
N MET A 59 -0.16 5.07 7.67
CA MET A 59 0.87 4.69 6.69
C MET A 59 0.87 5.59 5.44
N ILE A 60 -0.29 6.04 4.97
CA ILE A 60 -0.38 6.98 3.84
C ILE A 60 0.14 8.35 4.25
N VAL A 61 -0.27 8.85 5.42
CA VAL A 61 0.20 10.15 5.94
C VAL A 61 1.72 10.15 6.05
N ARG A 62 2.31 9.09 6.63
CA ARG A 62 3.76 8.93 6.70
C ARG A 62 4.40 8.91 5.30
N ALA A 63 3.82 8.17 4.36
CA ALA A 63 4.34 8.11 2.99
C ALA A 63 4.33 9.48 2.30
N LEU A 64 3.25 10.26 2.45
CA LEU A 64 3.14 11.60 1.87
C LEU A 64 4.15 12.57 2.48
N ASN A 65 4.30 12.57 3.80
CA ASN A 65 5.29 13.41 4.49
C ASN A 65 6.72 13.07 4.04
N GLU A 66 7.04 11.79 3.89
CA GLU A 66 8.35 11.38 3.42
C GLU A 66 8.58 11.71 1.94
N LEU A 67 7.55 11.64 1.09
CA LEU A 67 7.65 12.04 -0.33
C LEU A 67 7.85 13.55 -0.48
N GLU A 68 7.11 14.35 0.30
CA GLU A 68 7.26 15.81 0.32
C GLU A 68 8.66 16.22 0.78
N ARG A 69 9.20 15.56 1.81
CA ARG A 69 10.59 15.75 2.26
C ARG A 69 11.63 15.42 1.18
N ASP A 70 11.32 14.46 0.33
CA ASP A 70 12.18 14.07 -0.80
C ASP A 70 11.97 14.98 -2.04
N GLY A 71 11.15 16.04 -1.92
CA GLY A 71 10.88 16.98 -3.01
C GLY A 71 9.89 16.48 -4.06
N VAL A 72 9.16 15.41 -3.78
CA VAL A 72 8.12 14.88 -4.68
C VAL A 72 6.84 15.70 -4.50
N SER A 73 6.30 16.23 -5.61
CA SER A 73 5.02 16.93 -5.57
C SER A 73 3.89 15.99 -5.14
N ILE A 74 3.25 16.30 -4.02
CA ILE A 74 2.12 15.54 -3.49
C ILE A 74 0.76 16.17 -3.84
N ASN A 75 0.75 17.33 -4.51
CA ASN A 75 -0.44 18.05 -4.98
C ASN A 75 -0.89 17.53 -6.35
N VAL A 76 -0.97 16.21 -6.47
CA VAL A 76 -1.39 15.47 -7.67
C VAL A 76 -2.47 14.47 -7.29
N PRO A 77 -3.26 13.96 -8.25
CA PRO A 77 -4.16 12.84 -7.99
C PRO A 77 -3.41 11.66 -7.36
N LYS A 78 -3.96 11.12 -6.28
CA LYS A 78 -3.39 10.00 -5.51
C LYS A 78 -4.38 8.85 -5.49
N TYR A 79 -3.87 7.64 -5.67
CA TYR A 79 -4.68 6.44 -5.75
C TYR A 79 -4.14 5.37 -4.80
N LEU A 80 -5.04 4.69 -4.09
CA LEU A 80 -4.74 3.44 -3.38
C LEU A 80 -5.43 2.29 -4.11
N ILE A 81 -4.62 1.38 -4.66
CA ILE A 81 -5.12 0.17 -5.31
C ILE A 81 -4.97 -0.99 -4.35
N GLY A 82 -6.07 -1.68 -4.02
CA GLY A 82 -6.09 -2.76 -3.05
C GLY A 82 -7.28 -3.71 -3.22
N ASP A 83 -7.19 -4.89 -2.64
CA ASP A 83 -8.18 -5.97 -2.79
C ASP A 83 -9.19 -6.04 -1.64
N SER A 84 -8.86 -5.44 -0.49
CA SER A 84 -9.67 -5.51 0.72
C SER A 84 -10.56 -4.28 0.94
N GLU A 85 -11.63 -4.45 1.73
CA GLU A 85 -12.41 -3.28 2.22
C GLU A 85 -11.56 -2.37 3.10
N SER A 86 -10.58 -2.93 3.80
CA SER A 86 -9.67 -2.17 4.65
C SER A 86 -8.86 -1.16 3.83
N ASP A 87 -8.43 -1.53 2.62
CA ASP A 87 -7.78 -0.60 1.69
C ASP A 87 -8.72 0.53 1.29
N MET A 88 -9.95 0.22 0.89
CA MET A 88 -10.91 1.22 0.45
C MET A 88 -11.27 2.21 1.56
N GLN A 89 -11.42 1.71 2.79
CA GLN A 89 -11.62 2.57 3.95
C GLN A 89 -10.36 3.39 4.29
N THR A 90 -9.16 2.84 4.11
CA THR A 90 -7.90 3.59 4.25
C THR A 90 -7.84 4.75 3.25
N ALA A 91 -8.19 4.50 1.98
CA ALA A 91 -8.21 5.53 0.94
C ALA A 91 -9.18 6.66 1.31
N LYS A 92 -10.40 6.30 1.71
CA LYS A 92 -11.42 7.25 2.18
C LYS A 92 -10.93 8.07 3.37
N ASN A 93 -10.35 7.42 4.38
CA ASN A 93 -9.83 8.08 5.58
C ASN A 93 -8.63 9.00 5.28
N ALA A 94 -7.85 8.70 4.23
CA ALA A 94 -6.74 9.53 3.77
C ALA A 94 -7.16 10.63 2.77
N GLY A 95 -8.43 10.69 2.37
CA GLY A 95 -8.91 11.64 1.36
C GLY A 95 -8.33 11.40 -0.04
N ILE A 96 -8.04 10.14 -0.40
CA ILE A 96 -7.53 9.77 -1.73
C ILE A 96 -8.45 8.77 -2.42
N THR A 97 -8.31 8.61 -3.74
CA THR A 97 -9.14 7.70 -4.52
C THR A 97 -8.75 6.24 -4.26
N GLY A 98 -9.70 5.41 -3.85
CA GLY A 98 -9.50 3.96 -3.72
C GLY A 98 -9.94 3.23 -4.99
N LEU A 99 -9.11 2.34 -5.54
CA LEU A 99 -9.49 1.44 -6.64
C LEU A 99 -9.45 0.00 -6.14
N LYS A 100 -10.60 -0.66 -6.18
CA LYS A 100 -10.76 -2.00 -5.64
C LYS A 100 -10.51 -3.07 -6.70
N ILE A 101 -9.58 -3.98 -6.43
CA ILE A 101 -9.22 -5.06 -7.35
C ILE A 101 -9.64 -6.44 -6.83
N GLY A 102 -9.98 -7.38 -7.71
CA GLY A 102 -10.26 -8.76 -7.33
C GLY A 102 -11.06 -9.53 -8.39
N LYS A 103 -11.01 -10.88 -8.33
CA LYS A 103 -11.58 -11.73 -9.39
C LYS A 103 -13.11 -11.69 -9.50
N GLU A 104 -13.83 -11.44 -8.39
CA GLU A 104 -15.29 -11.51 -8.34
C GLU A 104 -15.90 -10.22 -7.75
N ASN A 105 -16.92 -9.67 -8.40
CA ASN A 105 -17.72 -8.52 -7.95
C ASN A 105 -16.90 -7.28 -7.53
N LYS A 106 -15.75 -7.04 -8.17
CA LYS A 106 -14.94 -5.82 -7.99
C LYS A 106 -14.91 -4.98 -9.26
N GLU A 107 -14.64 -3.68 -9.10
CA GLU A 107 -14.55 -2.70 -10.19
C GLU A 107 -13.46 -3.07 -11.22
N PHE A 108 -12.34 -3.62 -10.74
CA PHE A 108 -11.25 -4.09 -11.60
C PHE A 108 -10.86 -5.52 -11.24
N LYS A 109 -10.54 -6.36 -12.24
CA LYS A 109 -10.16 -7.77 -11.97
C LYS A 109 -8.79 -7.91 -11.32
N ASN A 110 -7.87 -6.99 -11.62
CA ASN A 110 -6.48 -7.03 -11.17
C ASN A 110 -5.83 -5.64 -11.28
N LEU A 111 -4.60 -5.54 -10.76
CA LEU A 111 -3.79 -4.31 -10.79
C LEU A 111 -3.60 -3.77 -12.21
N TYR A 112 -3.36 -4.65 -13.20
CA TYR A 112 -3.14 -4.26 -14.58
C TYR A 112 -4.35 -3.52 -15.18
N GLN A 113 -5.57 -4.00 -14.91
CA GLN A 113 -6.78 -3.32 -15.38
C GLN A 113 -6.98 -1.96 -14.71
N ALA A 114 -6.76 -1.86 -13.38
CA ALA A 114 -6.86 -0.60 -12.66
C ALA A 114 -5.85 0.43 -13.19
N VAL A 115 -4.59 0.04 -13.41
CA VAL A 115 -3.56 0.93 -13.97
C VAL A 115 -3.89 1.34 -15.41
N LYS A 116 -4.38 0.42 -16.24
CA LYS A 116 -4.84 0.75 -17.60
C LYS A 116 -5.96 1.79 -17.61
N TYR A 117 -6.87 1.73 -16.66
CA TYR A 117 -7.91 2.74 -16.49
C TYR A 117 -7.30 4.09 -16.11
N LEU A 118 -6.40 4.13 -15.12
CA LEU A 118 -5.73 5.37 -14.69
C LEU A 118 -4.97 6.06 -15.81
N LEU A 119 -4.24 5.31 -16.63
CA LEU A 119 -3.50 5.86 -17.76
C LEU A 119 -4.42 6.51 -18.81
N LYS A 120 -5.62 5.96 -19.01
CA LYS A 120 -6.60 6.52 -19.96
C LYS A 120 -7.23 7.83 -19.49
N ILE A 121 -7.44 7.99 -18.19
CA ILE A 121 -8.05 9.20 -17.62
C ILE A 121 -7.04 10.30 -17.31
N SER A 122 -5.74 9.97 -17.34
CA SER A 122 -4.64 10.91 -17.10
C SER A 122 -3.99 11.41 -18.39
N SER A 123 -4.46 10.94 -19.55
CA SER A 123 -4.07 11.38 -20.90
C SER A 123 -5.08 12.40 -21.41
#